data_AF-A0A6J8DE69-F1
#
_entry.id   AF-A0A6J8DE69-F1
#
_cell.length_a   1.000
_cell.length_b   1.000
_cell.length_c   1.000
_cell.angle_alpha   90.00
_cell.angle_beta   90.00
_cell.angle_gamma   90.00
#
_symmetry.space_group_name_H-M   'P 1'
#
loop_
_entity.id
_entity.type
_entity.pdbx_description
1 polymer ?
#
loop_
_entity_poly.entity_id
_entity_poly.type
_entity_poly.pdbx_seq_one_letter_code
_entity_poly.pdbx_strand_id
1 'polypeptide(L)'
;MHELDTIASSREIKIEFSENMMLCICETLLFLRWMAKTNVILLNMDNYICSFGNGSVTTLQELQFIIKHLQLQCRSETVLIASVSVLIVCSLTVIVVTMVNRYRWRIRYWYYKRKFKAAYTMTDQGYEQMFEYDVFISYSSDDYEIARHSTMEELESKRGLRACIHERDFQPGEYIAQNISRAIHSSRRTILLFPIISWEVNGVSMS
;
A
#
# COMPACT_ATOMS: atom_id res chain seq x y z
N MET A 1 -28.26 33.55 -5.44
CA MET A 1 -29.63 33.00 -5.28
C MET A 1 -30.34 33.58 -4.07
N HIS A 2 -29.78 33.45 -2.85
CA HIS A 2 -30.42 33.92 -1.61
C HIS A 2 -30.84 35.41 -1.62
N GLU A 3 -30.03 36.28 -2.23
CA GLU A 3 -30.39 37.70 -2.40
C GLU A 3 -31.56 37.89 -3.37
N LEU A 4 -31.56 37.18 -4.51
CA LEU A 4 -32.66 37.22 -5.49
C LEU A 4 -33.98 36.71 -4.89
N ASP A 5 -33.93 35.67 -4.05
CA ASP A 5 -35.10 35.16 -3.32
C ASP A 5 -35.66 36.19 -2.33
N THR A 6 -34.77 36.91 -1.64
CA THR A 6 -35.14 37.96 -0.66
C THR A 6 -35.79 39.15 -1.37
N ILE A 7 -35.26 39.54 -2.53
CA ILE A 7 -35.82 40.65 -3.33
C ILE A 7 -37.16 40.24 -3.94
N ALA A 8 -37.27 39.04 -4.51
CA ALA A 8 -38.51 38.55 -5.13
C ALA A 8 -39.65 38.33 -4.13
N SER A 9 -39.32 38.09 -2.86
CA SER A 9 -40.32 37.92 -1.79
C SER A 9 -40.75 39.26 -1.16
N SER A 10 -39.94 40.31 -1.29
CA SER A 10 -40.18 41.61 -0.62
C SER A 10 -40.79 42.68 -1.53
N ARG A 11 -40.67 42.55 -2.86
CA ARG A 11 -41.19 43.52 -3.84
C ARG A 11 -41.73 42.82 -5.09
N GLU A 12 -42.70 43.46 -5.74
CA GLU A 12 -43.12 43.08 -7.09
C GLU A 12 -42.01 43.44 -8.08
N ILE A 13 -41.33 42.42 -8.63
CA ILE A 13 -40.26 42.61 -9.63
C ILE A 13 -40.85 42.37 -11.02
N LYS A 14 -40.68 43.35 -11.89
CA LYS A 14 -40.90 43.22 -13.33
C LYS A 14 -39.55 43.06 -14.02
N ILE A 15 -39.39 42.01 -14.79
CA ILE A 15 -38.15 41.73 -15.53
C ILE A 15 -38.47 41.70 -17.02
N GLU A 16 -37.62 42.33 -17.82
CA GLU A 16 -37.72 42.36 -19.28
C GLU A 16 -36.40 41.87 -19.90
N PHE A 17 -36.45 40.70 -20.53
CA PHE A 17 -35.32 40.06 -21.22
C PHE A 17 -35.46 40.07 -22.74
N SER A 18 -36.43 40.80 -23.30
CA SER A 18 -36.58 40.93 -24.74
C SER A 18 -35.27 41.43 -25.36
N GLU A 19 -34.94 40.92 -26.55
CA GLU A 19 -33.70 41.24 -27.29
C GLU A 19 -32.39 40.72 -26.64
N ASN A 20 -32.48 39.99 -25.53
CA ASN A 20 -31.34 39.31 -24.93
C ASN A 20 -31.36 37.81 -25.25
N MET A 21 -30.24 37.29 -25.76
CA MET A 21 -30.06 35.85 -25.97
C MET A 21 -29.53 35.21 -24.69
N MET A 22 -30.39 34.47 -23.99
CA MET A 22 -30.00 33.73 -22.79
C MET A 22 -29.34 32.39 -23.11
N LEU A 23 -28.51 31.89 -22.21
CA LEU A 23 -27.90 30.55 -22.34
C LEU A 23 -28.75 29.51 -21.57
N CYS A 24 -29.15 28.44 -22.25
CA CYS A 24 -29.85 27.29 -21.70
C CYS A 24 -28.86 26.12 -21.55
N ILE A 25 -28.09 26.17 -20.47
CA ILE A 25 -27.04 25.20 -20.14
C ILE A 25 -27.15 24.76 -18.68
N CYS A 26 -26.35 23.75 -18.28
CA CYS A 26 -26.39 23.22 -16.92
C CYS A 26 -26.10 24.27 -15.85
N GLU A 27 -25.25 25.26 -16.15
CA GLU A 27 -24.90 26.35 -15.22
C GLU A 27 -26.08 27.30 -14.96
N THR A 28 -26.90 27.56 -15.97
CA THR A 28 -28.05 28.48 -15.87
C THR A 28 -29.33 27.78 -15.41
N LEU A 29 -29.33 26.45 -15.29
CA LEU A 29 -30.49 25.66 -14.87
C LEU A 29 -31.08 26.10 -13.51
N LEU A 30 -30.22 26.52 -12.58
CA LEU A 30 -30.67 27.02 -11.28
C LEU A 30 -31.45 28.34 -11.39
N PHE A 31 -31.01 29.23 -12.28
CA PHE A 31 -31.70 30.50 -12.56
C PHE A 31 -33.03 30.29 -13.29
N LEU A 32 -33.07 29.37 -14.28
CA LEU A 32 -34.30 29.00 -14.98
C LEU A 32 -35.36 28.42 -14.00
N ARG A 33 -34.92 27.56 -13.06
CA ARG A 33 -35.80 27.03 -12.00
C ARG A 33 -36.31 28.11 -11.06
N TRP A 34 -35.45 29.06 -10.72
CA TRP A 34 -35.83 30.19 -9.88
C TRP A 34 -36.94 31.01 -10.55
N MET A 35 -36.75 31.41 -11.82
CA MET A 35 -37.76 32.14 -12.59
C MET A 35 -39.08 31.37 -12.70
N ALA A 36 -39.03 30.05 -12.87
CA ALA A 36 -40.22 29.22 -12.96
C ALA A 36 -40.99 29.06 -11.63
N LYS A 37 -40.35 29.33 -10.48
CA LYS A 37 -40.90 29.10 -9.14
C LYS A 37 -41.34 30.39 -8.45
N THR A 38 -40.69 31.52 -8.74
CA THR A 38 -40.98 32.81 -8.11
C THR A 38 -42.10 33.56 -8.81
N ASN A 39 -42.85 34.40 -8.09
CA ASN A 39 -43.92 35.26 -8.62
C ASN A 39 -43.38 36.53 -9.31
N VAL A 40 -42.29 36.40 -10.06
CA VAL A 40 -41.72 37.51 -10.82
C VAL A 40 -42.55 37.72 -12.09
N ILE A 41 -42.83 38.99 -12.42
CA ILE A 41 -43.59 39.32 -13.62
C ILE A 41 -42.62 39.48 -14.79
N LEU A 42 -42.77 38.62 -15.80
CA LEU A 42 -41.94 38.62 -17.00
C LEU A 42 -42.70 39.33 -18.13
N LEU A 43 -42.18 40.46 -18.57
CA LEU A 43 -42.81 41.29 -19.62
C LEU A 43 -42.46 40.75 -21.00
N ASN A 44 -43.46 40.51 -21.87
CA ASN A 44 -43.23 40.01 -23.24
C ASN A 44 -42.46 38.67 -23.31
N MET A 45 -42.86 37.69 -22.49
CA MET A 45 -42.27 36.34 -22.42
C MET A 45 -42.11 35.64 -23.78
N ASP A 46 -43.01 35.90 -24.73
CA ASP A 46 -43.00 35.29 -26.05
C ASP A 46 -41.77 35.69 -26.89
N ASN A 47 -41.13 36.82 -26.57
CA ASN A 47 -39.95 37.33 -27.27
C ASN A 47 -38.62 36.91 -26.62
N TYR A 48 -38.67 36.10 -25.55
CA TYR A 48 -37.46 35.68 -24.86
C TYR A 48 -36.86 34.46 -25.54
N ILE A 49 -35.59 34.58 -25.91
CA ILE A 49 -34.87 33.57 -26.67
C ILE A 49 -33.76 32.97 -25.83
N CYS A 50 -33.58 31.66 -25.96
CA CYS A 50 -32.56 30.90 -25.25
C CYS A 50 -31.78 30.00 -26.22
N SER A 51 -30.46 30.04 -26.15
CA SER A 51 -29.58 29.17 -26.92
C SER A 51 -29.02 28.04 -26.05
N PHE A 52 -29.11 26.81 -26.53
CA PHE A 52 -28.49 25.66 -25.90
C PHE A 52 -26.99 25.63 -26.21
N GLY A 53 -26.21 24.92 -25.39
CA GLY A 53 -24.76 24.76 -25.59
C GLY A 53 -24.36 24.13 -26.93
N ASN A 54 -25.30 23.54 -27.67
CA ASN A 54 -25.11 22.99 -29.01
C ASN A 54 -25.43 23.99 -30.15
N GLY A 55 -25.78 25.25 -29.82
CA GLY A 55 -26.12 26.30 -30.78
C GLY A 55 -27.59 26.32 -31.24
N SER A 56 -28.42 25.37 -30.79
CA SER A 56 -29.87 25.42 -31.08
C SER A 56 -30.55 26.54 -30.28
N VAL A 57 -31.50 27.24 -30.90
CA VAL A 57 -32.20 28.38 -30.29
C VAL A 57 -33.69 28.04 -30.14
N THR A 58 -34.25 28.35 -28.97
CA THR A 58 -35.67 28.14 -28.65
C THR A 58 -36.23 29.33 -27.89
N THR A 59 -37.56 29.45 -27.83
CA THR A 59 -38.24 30.48 -27.04
C THR A 59 -38.50 29.99 -25.61
N LEU A 60 -38.53 30.91 -24.64
CA LEU A 60 -38.84 30.56 -23.24
C LEU A 60 -40.33 30.31 -22.96
N GLN A 61 -41.17 30.27 -24.00
CA GLN A 61 -42.59 29.96 -23.88
C GLN A 61 -42.82 28.59 -23.22
N GLU A 62 -41.90 27.63 -23.44
CA GLU A 62 -41.91 26.31 -22.82
C GLU A 62 -40.84 26.15 -21.73
N LEU A 63 -40.69 27.15 -20.85
CA LEU A 63 -39.68 27.14 -19.76
C LEU A 63 -39.64 25.82 -18.95
N GLN A 64 -40.80 25.21 -18.68
CA GLN A 64 -40.89 23.92 -17.96
C GLN A 64 -40.29 22.75 -18.75
N PHE A 65 -40.48 22.73 -20.07
CA PHE A 65 -39.89 21.72 -20.95
C PHE A 65 -38.36 21.86 -21.00
N ILE A 66 -37.87 23.08 -21.15
CA ILE A 66 -36.44 23.41 -21.16
C ILE A 66 -35.76 22.97 -19.86
N ILE A 67 -36.38 23.29 -18.71
CA ILE A 67 -35.88 22.87 -17.39
C ILE A 67 -35.82 21.34 -17.28
N LYS A 68 -36.86 20.62 -17.72
CA LYS A 68 -36.89 19.15 -17.66
C LYS A 68 -35.83 18.52 -18.56
N HIS A 69 -35.66 19.06 -19.76
CA HIS A 69 -34.65 18.61 -20.72
C HIS A 69 -33.24 18.78 -20.14
N LEU A 70 -32.92 20.00 -19.67
CA LEU A 70 -31.63 20.29 -19.04
C LEU A 70 -31.38 19.42 -17.80
N GLN A 71 -32.39 19.19 -16.96
CA GLN A 71 -32.25 18.30 -15.79
C GLN A 71 -31.81 16.88 -16.16
N LEU A 72 -32.38 16.31 -17.21
CA LEU A 72 -32.04 14.96 -17.65
C LEU A 72 -30.62 14.93 -18.24
N GLN A 73 -30.28 15.93 -19.06
CA GLN A 73 -28.97 16.03 -19.68
C GLN A 73 -27.86 16.20 -18.63
N CYS A 74 -27.99 17.16 -17.71
CA CYS A 74 -27.00 17.43 -16.67
C CYS A 74 -26.90 16.27 -15.65
N ARG A 75 -28.03 15.60 -15.35
CA ARG A 75 -28.04 14.41 -14.47
C ARG A 75 -27.33 13.22 -15.13
N SER A 76 -27.53 13.00 -16.42
CA SER A 76 -26.88 11.92 -17.15
C SER A 76 -25.34 12.07 -17.12
N GLU A 77 -24.84 13.26 -17.46
CA GLU A 77 -23.39 13.51 -17.46
C GLU A 77 -22.76 13.37 -16.08
N THR A 78 -23.38 13.95 -15.05
CA THR A 78 -22.88 13.86 -13.67
C THR A 78 -22.90 12.42 -13.15
N VAL A 79 -23.96 11.64 -13.44
CA VAL A 79 -24.05 10.23 -13.06
C VAL A 79 -23.02 9.37 -13.81
N LEU A 80 -22.79 9.63 -15.10
CA LEU A 80 -21.76 8.93 -15.86
C LEU A 80 -20.36 9.19 -15.29
N ILE A 81 -20.01 10.46 -15.04
CA ILE A 81 -18.70 10.81 -14.44
C ILE A 81 -18.54 10.19 -13.04
N ALA A 82 -19.59 10.27 -12.21
CA ALA A 82 -19.57 9.68 -10.88
C ALA A 82 -19.42 8.15 -10.93
N SER A 83 -20.16 7.47 -11.82
CA SER A 83 -20.06 6.00 -11.93
C SER A 83 -18.68 5.55 -12.43
N VAL A 84 -18.11 6.23 -13.42
CA VAL A 84 -16.77 5.92 -13.94
C VAL A 84 -15.70 6.15 -12.87
N SER A 85 -15.76 7.27 -12.14
CA SER A 85 -14.80 7.56 -11.07
C SER A 85 -14.86 6.53 -9.93
N VAL A 86 -16.06 6.10 -9.53
CA VAL A 86 -16.23 5.04 -8.52
C VAL A 86 -15.62 3.72 -9.02
N LEU A 87 -15.90 3.32 -10.27
CA LEU A 87 -15.34 2.09 -10.85
C LEU A 87 -13.80 2.11 -10.87
N ILE A 88 -13.20 3.24 -11.22
CA ILE A 88 -11.75 3.40 -11.22
C ILE A 88 -11.19 3.22 -9.80
N VAL A 89 -11.76 3.89 -8.80
CA VAL A 89 -11.32 3.78 -7.40
C VAL A 89 -11.47 2.35 -6.88
N CYS A 90 -12.60 1.68 -7.17
CA CYS A 90 -12.80 0.28 -6.81
C CYS A 90 -11.78 -0.64 -7.49
N SER A 91 -11.48 -0.43 -8.77
CA SER A 91 -10.49 -1.25 -9.48
C SER A 91 -9.08 -1.09 -8.89
N LEU A 92 -8.67 0.16 -8.59
CA LEU A 92 -7.37 0.45 -8.01
C LEU A 92 -7.21 -0.14 -6.61
N THR A 93 -8.24 -0.05 -5.78
CA THR A 93 -8.23 -0.65 -4.43
C THR A 93 -8.09 -2.17 -4.49
N VAL A 94 -8.82 -2.85 -5.39
CA VAL A 94 -8.69 -4.30 -5.58
C VAL A 94 -7.27 -4.67 -6.05
N ILE A 95 -6.69 -3.93 -7.00
CA ILE A 95 -5.32 -4.15 -7.48
C ILE A 95 -4.31 -3.99 -6.33
N VAL A 96 -4.42 -2.93 -5.52
CA VAL A 96 -3.51 -2.70 -4.39
C VAL A 96 -3.63 -3.82 -3.36
N VAL A 97 -4.85 -4.19 -2.97
CA VAL A 97 -5.08 -5.26 -1.98
C VAL A 97 -4.52 -6.60 -2.48
N THR A 98 -4.78 -6.96 -3.73
CA THR A 98 -4.25 -8.20 -4.32
C THR A 98 -2.73 -8.20 -4.40
N MET A 99 -2.10 -7.09 -4.80
CA MET A 99 -0.64 -6.94 -4.81
C MET A 99 -0.05 -7.10 -3.41
N VAL A 100 -0.59 -6.41 -2.41
CA VAL A 100 -0.13 -6.51 -1.02
C VAL A 100 -0.26 -7.95 -0.51
N ASN A 101 -1.38 -8.61 -0.77
CA ASN A 101 -1.58 -9.98 -0.33
C ASN A 101 -0.65 -10.97 -1.02
N ARG A 102 -0.43 -10.82 -2.33
CA ARG A 102 0.51 -11.65 -3.10
C ARG A 102 1.94 -11.49 -2.60
N TYR A 103 2.35 -10.26 -2.28
CA TYR A 103 3.72 -9.94 -1.88
C TYR A 103 3.92 -9.87 -0.36
N ARG A 104 2.92 -10.21 0.46
CA ARG A 104 2.96 -10.09 1.93
C ARG A 104 4.20 -10.70 2.58
N TRP A 105 4.64 -11.87 2.09
CA TRP A 105 5.82 -12.55 2.62
C TRP A 105 7.12 -11.85 2.22
N ARG A 106 7.20 -11.35 0.97
CA ARG A 106 8.36 -10.58 0.52
C ARG A 106 8.45 -9.25 1.27
N ILE A 107 7.32 -8.57 1.47
CA ILE A 107 7.25 -7.32 2.25
C ILE A 107 7.71 -7.57 3.70
N ARG A 108 7.19 -8.61 4.36
CA ARG A 108 7.62 -9.01 5.71
C ARG A 108 9.10 -9.33 5.75
N TYR A 109 9.61 -10.11 4.79
CA TYR A 109 11.02 -10.45 4.71
C TYR A 109 11.90 -9.20 4.60
N TRP A 110 11.60 -8.28 3.69
CA TRP A 110 12.36 -7.03 3.55
C TRP A 110 12.26 -6.13 4.79
N TYR A 111 11.09 -6.06 5.42
CA TYR A 111 10.89 -5.35 6.68
C TYR A 111 11.79 -5.91 7.79
N TYR A 112 11.76 -7.23 8.01
CA TYR A 112 12.58 -7.88 9.04
C TYR A 112 14.07 -7.81 8.70
N LYS A 113 14.47 -7.98 7.44
CA LYS A 113 15.87 -7.82 7.01
C LYS A 113 16.39 -6.42 7.29
N ARG A 114 15.60 -5.38 7.02
CA ARG A 114 15.99 -3.99 7.29
C ARG A 114 16.06 -3.70 8.78
N LYS A 115 15.11 -4.22 9.57
CA LYS A 115 15.11 -4.13 11.04
C LYS A 115 16.32 -4.83 11.64
N PHE A 116 16.63 -6.04 11.17
CA PHE A 116 17.79 -6.82 11.61
C PHE A 116 19.10 -6.11 11.24
N LYS A 117 19.23 -5.60 10.01
CA LYS A 117 20.42 -4.84 9.60
C LYS A 117 20.61 -3.59 10.47
N ALA A 118 19.55 -2.84 10.75
CA ALA A 118 19.60 -1.66 11.60
C ALA A 118 20.03 -2.00 13.04
N ALA A 119 19.48 -3.07 13.62
CA ALA A 119 19.89 -3.58 14.92
C ALA A 119 21.37 -4.03 14.92
N TYR A 120 21.80 -4.74 13.86
CA TYR A 120 23.17 -5.22 13.71
C TYR A 120 24.18 -4.08 13.63
N THR A 121 23.88 -3.01 12.88
CA THR A 121 24.75 -1.81 12.83
C THR A 121 24.87 -1.07 14.16
N MET A 122 23.88 -1.17 15.05
CA MET A 122 23.93 -0.57 16.39
C MET A 122 24.78 -1.41 17.35
N THR A 123 24.79 -2.74 17.18
CA THR A 123 25.66 -3.64 17.94
C THR A 123 27.11 -3.63 17.44
N ASP A 124 27.36 -3.42 16.15
CA ASP A 124 28.72 -3.45 15.57
C ASP A 124 29.65 -2.35 16.14
N GLN A 125 29.09 -1.21 16.57
CA GLN A 125 29.88 -0.15 17.22
C GLN A 125 30.24 -0.43 18.68
N GLY A 126 29.67 -1.49 19.30
CA GLY A 126 29.94 -1.87 20.70
C GLY A 126 30.46 -3.30 20.92
N TYR A 127 30.41 -4.17 19.90
CA TYR A 127 30.79 -5.60 19.95
C TYR A 127 32.16 -5.90 19.30
N GLU A 128 33.06 -4.93 19.23
CA GLU A 128 34.51 -5.22 19.34
C GLU A 128 34.88 -5.63 20.79
N GLN A 129 33.92 -6.09 21.60
CA GLN A 129 34.20 -6.93 22.74
C GLN A 129 34.79 -8.24 22.21
N MET A 130 36.09 -8.41 22.48
CA MET A 130 36.92 -9.57 22.18
C MET A 130 36.13 -10.88 22.25
N PHE A 131 35.67 -11.39 21.09
CA PHE A 131 35.13 -12.74 21.00
C PHE A 131 36.15 -13.72 21.60
N GLU A 132 35.69 -14.59 22.50
CA GLU A 132 36.54 -15.58 23.16
C GLU A 132 37.03 -16.64 22.16
N TYR A 133 36.21 -16.91 21.15
CA TYR A 133 36.51 -17.86 20.09
C TYR A 133 36.31 -17.23 18.71
N ASP A 134 37.06 -17.71 17.74
CA ASP A 134 36.90 -17.29 16.34
C ASP A 134 35.83 -18.14 15.64
N VAL A 135 35.69 -19.40 16.03
CA VAL A 135 34.69 -20.34 15.50
C VAL A 135 34.11 -21.22 16.61
N PHE A 136 32.79 -21.37 16.64
CA PHE A 136 32.11 -22.48 17.33
C PHE A 136 31.77 -23.57 16.32
N ILE A 137 32.07 -24.83 16.65
CA ILE A 137 31.75 -25.99 15.80
C ILE A 137 30.60 -26.76 16.45
N SER A 138 29.47 -26.84 15.76
CA SER A 138 28.30 -27.60 16.17
C SER A 138 28.17 -28.85 15.31
N TYR A 139 28.08 -30.02 15.94
CA TYR A 139 28.09 -31.34 15.32
C TYR A 139 27.16 -32.30 16.08
N SER A 140 26.83 -33.43 15.45
CA SER A 140 26.23 -34.58 16.15
C SER A 140 27.29 -35.27 17.00
N SER A 141 26.92 -35.85 18.15
CA SER A 141 27.86 -36.65 18.95
C SER A 141 28.55 -37.77 18.17
N ASP A 142 27.89 -38.31 17.13
CA ASP A 142 28.46 -39.32 16.23
C ASP A 142 29.64 -38.78 15.40
N ASP A 143 29.68 -37.47 15.16
CA ASP A 143 30.69 -36.77 14.34
C ASP A 143 31.82 -36.16 15.20
N TYR A 144 31.87 -36.48 16.49
CA TYR A 144 32.84 -35.90 17.43
C TYR A 144 34.29 -36.07 16.95
N GLU A 145 34.65 -37.26 16.47
CA GLU A 145 36.02 -37.57 16.00
C GLU A 145 36.42 -36.65 14.83
N ILE A 146 35.51 -36.43 13.88
CA ILE A 146 35.73 -35.55 12.72
C ILE A 146 35.84 -34.09 13.18
N ALA A 147 34.96 -33.67 14.09
CA ALA A 147 34.98 -32.33 14.63
C ALA A 147 36.30 -32.04 15.36
N ARG A 148 36.75 -32.97 16.22
CA ARG A 148 37.93 -32.82 17.09
C ARG A 148 39.27 -32.98 16.36
N HIS A 149 39.40 -33.99 15.51
CA HIS A 149 40.69 -34.38 14.91
C HIS A 149 40.90 -33.88 13.50
N SER A 150 39.83 -33.58 12.76
CA SER A 150 39.98 -33.00 11.42
C SER A 150 39.73 -31.49 11.47
N THR A 151 38.53 -31.08 11.87
CA THR A 151 38.09 -29.70 11.70
C THR A 151 38.75 -28.76 12.71
N MET A 152 38.66 -29.07 14.00
CA MET A 152 39.23 -28.24 15.06
C MET A 152 40.75 -28.18 14.96
N GLU A 153 41.41 -29.31 14.74
CA GLU A 153 42.87 -29.37 14.61
C GLU A 153 43.38 -28.61 13.39
N GLU A 154 42.67 -28.65 12.25
CA GLU A 154 43.02 -27.82 11.09
C GLU A 154 42.88 -26.33 11.39
N LEU A 155 41.79 -25.93 12.04
CA LEU A 155 41.51 -24.53 12.37
C LEU A 155 42.54 -23.97 13.38
N GLU A 156 42.84 -24.71 14.43
CA GLU A 156 43.79 -24.30 15.47
C GLU A 156 45.24 -24.37 14.95
N SER A 157 45.64 -25.49 14.34
CA SER A 157 47.05 -25.73 13.98
C SER A 157 47.48 -25.04 12.69
N LYS A 158 46.65 -25.07 11.63
CA LYS A 158 47.03 -24.50 10.32
C LYS A 158 46.63 -23.05 10.17
N ARG A 159 45.53 -22.63 10.81
CA ARG A 159 44.96 -21.29 10.64
C ARG A 159 45.12 -20.40 11.87
N GLY A 160 45.56 -20.94 13.01
CA GLY A 160 45.76 -20.19 14.25
C GLY A 160 44.46 -19.60 14.81
N LEU A 161 43.31 -20.20 14.50
CA LEU A 161 42.00 -19.76 14.97
C LEU A 161 41.64 -20.46 16.27
N ARG A 162 41.00 -19.75 17.22
CA ARG A 162 40.50 -20.37 18.46
C ARG A 162 39.14 -21.02 18.18
N ALA A 163 39.07 -22.34 18.26
CA ALA A 163 37.82 -23.08 18.07
C ALA A 163 37.14 -23.36 19.42
N CYS A 164 35.82 -23.43 19.44
CA CYS A 164 35.00 -23.86 20.57
C CYS A 164 34.24 -25.14 20.19
N ILE A 165 34.30 -26.17 21.04
CA ILE A 165 33.58 -27.44 20.85
C ILE A 165 32.85 -27.88 22.12
N HIS A 166 31.79 -28.67 21.96
CA HIS A 166 30.89 -29.07 23.06
C HIS A 166 31.63 -29.80 24.20
N GLU A 167 32.42 -30.83 23.90
CA GLU A 167 33.05 -31.69 24.90
C GLU A 167 34.23 -31.03 25.65
N ARG A 168 34.82 -29.96 25.10
CA ARG A 168 35.99 -29.28 25.70
C ARG A 168 35.63 -28.02 26.44
N ASP A 169 34.77 -27.20 25.84
CA ASP A 169 34.61 -25.79 26.21
C ASP A 169 33.29 -25.52 26.95
N PHE A 170 32.37 -26.48 27.01
CA PHE A 170 31.11 -26.30 27.72
C PHE A 170 31.30 -26.37 29.23
N GLN A 171 30.66 -25.44 29.94
CA GLN A 171 30.75 -25.39 31.39
C GLN A 171 29.94 -26.55 32.01
N PRO A 172 30.57 -27.41 32.82
CA PRO A 172 29.87 -28.48 33.53
C PRO A 172 28.85 -27.90 34.51
N GLY A 173 27.66 -28.50 34.59
CA GLY A 173 26.58 -28.08 35.49
C GLY A 173 25.64 -27.00 34.93
N GLU A 174 25.92 -26.45 33.75
CA GLU A 174 25.03 -25.55 33.02
C GLU A 174 24.14 -26.32 32.03
N TYR A 175 22.96 -25.77 31.71
CA TYR A 175 22.08 -26.40 30.71
C TYR A 175 22.72 -26.37 29.32
N ILE A 176 22.60 -27.48 28.57
CA ILE A 176 23.16 -27.61 27.21
C ILE A 176 22.67 -26.46 26.31
N ALA A 177 21.39 -26.09 26.37
CA ALA A 177 20.84 -24.99 25.59
C ALA A 177 21.49 -23.63 25.91
N GLN A 178 21.82 -23.39 27.19
CA GLN A 178 22.51 -22.17 27.61
C GLN A 178 23.97 -22.17 27.16
N ASN A 179 24.67 -23.32 27.28
CA ASN A 179 26.04 -23.44 26.77
C ASN A 179 26.10 -23.25 25.24
N ILE A 180 25.15 -23.79 24.47
CA ILE A 180 25.07 -23.55 23.02
C ILE A 180 24.85 -22.06 22.74
N SER A 181 23.91 -21.42 23.42
CA SER A 181 23.66 -19.98 23.25
C SER A 181 24.91 -19.16 23.58
N ARG A 182 25.60 -19.48 24.69
CA ARG A 182 26.85 -18.84 25.09
C ARG A 182 27.94 -19.02 24.04
N ALA A 183 28.17 -20.24 23.55
CA ALA A 183 29.17 -20.54 22.53
C ALA A 183 28.90 -19.80 21.21
N ILE A 184 27.62 -19.64 20.82
CA ILE A 184 27.23 -18.85 19.64
C ILE A 184 27.51 -17.36 19.86
N HIS A 185 27.21 -16.83 21.04
CA HIS A 185 27.42 -15.41 21.35
C HIS A 185 28.90 -15.06 21.59
N SER A 186 29.71 -15.99 22.07
CA SER A 186 31.14 -15.80 22.32
C SER A 186 32.04 -16.10 21.12
N SER A 187 31.46 -16.58 20.01
CA SER A 187 32.20 -16.91 18.78
C SER A 187 31.90 -15.96 17.63
N ARG A 188 32.92 -15.58 16.84
CA ARG A 188 32.71 -14.72 15.65
C ARG A 188 31.87 -15.39 14.57
N ARG A 189 32.00 -16.71 14.43
CA ARG A 189 31.32 -17.54 13.43
C ARG A 189 30.92 -18.88 14.04
N THR A 190 29.90 -19.50 13.44
CA THR A 190 29.48 -20.87 13.79
C THR A 190 29.56 -21.75 12.55
N ILE A 191 30.24 -22.88 12.66
CA ILE A 191 30.31 -23.94 11.65
C ILE A 191 29.36 -25.05 12.08
N LEU A 192 28.48 -25.47 11.17
CA LEU A 192 27.59 -26.62 11.36
C LEU A 192 28.16 -27.78 10.56
N LEU A 193 28.59 -28.83 11.24
CA LEU A 193 28.95 -30.11 10.62
C LEU A 193 27.67 -30.93 10.47
N PHE A 194 27.31 -31.19 9.23
CA PHE A 194 26.22 -32.10 8.89
C PHE A 194 26.84 -33.38 8.35
N PRO A 195 26.48 -34.56 8.89
CA PRO A 195 26.92 -35.81 8.30
C PRO A 195 26.36 -35.88 6.87
N ILE A 196 27.20 -36.32 5.94
CA ILE A 196 26.72 -36.76 4.64
C ILE A 196 25.96 -38.04 4.92
N ILE A 197 24.63 -37.96 4.97
CA ILE A 197 23.80 -39.16 5.01
C ILE A 197 24.01 -39.87 3.68
N SER A 198 24.91 -40.86 3.64
CA SER A 198 24.89 -41.86 2.60
C SER A 198 23.61 -42.67 2.85
N TRP A 199 22.56 -42.35 2.11
CA TRP A 199 21.40 -43.23 2.00
C TRP A 199 21.89 -44.55 1.40
N GLU A 200 22.10 -45.56 2.25
CA GLU A 200 22.12 -46.95 1.83
C GLU A 200 20.71 -47.31 1.36
N VAL A 201 20.43 -47.00 0.08
CA VAL A 201 19.30 -47.59 -0.62
C VAL A 201 19.74 -49.00 -1.01
N ASN A 202 19.40 -49.98 -0.16
CA ASN A 202 19.46 -51.41 -0.49
C ASN A 202 20.83 -51.93 -0.97
N GLY A 203 21.90 -51.70 -0.20
CA GLY A 203 23.14 -52.50 -0.33
C GLY A 203 23.91 -52.34 -1.65
N VAL A 204 23.77 -51.22 -2.36
CA VAL A 204 24.62 -50.91 -3.51
C VAL A 204 25.46 -49.68 -3.21
N SER A 205 26.76 -49.91 -3.01
CA SER A 205 27.78 -48.86 -2.99
C SER A 205 27.88 -48.24 -4.39
N MET A 206 27.64 -46.92 -4.51
CA MET A 206 28.10 -46.16 -5.66
C MET A 206 29.51 -45.66 -5.37
N SER A 207 30.47 -46.27 -6.06
CA SER A 207 31.88 -45.89 -6.18
C SER A 207 32.06 -44.51 -6.81
#